data_AF-A0A3M7I486-F1
#
_entry.id   AF-A0A3M7I486-F1
#
_cell.length_a   1.000
_cell.length_b   1.000
_cell.length_c   1.000
_cell.angle_alpha   90.00
_cell.angle_beta   90.00
_cell.angle_gamma   90.00
#
_symmetry.space_group_name_H-M   'P 1'
#
loop_
_entity.id
_entity.type
_entity.pdbx_description
1 polymer ?
#
loop_
_entity_poly.entity_id
_entity_poly.type
_entity_poly.pdbx_seq_one_letter_code
_entity_poly.pdbx_strand_id
1 'polypeptide(L)'
;MFALRTRTFAAASRATATTRTFGTSRALAAGKESALHQEGRAEEAEREKQEQLKEQREGKGHWKDELASDSESIVKADRNDMKNTNATISELQKEAAKQAEKEKKEGKQ
;
A
#
# COMPACT_ATOMS: atom_id res chain seq x y z
N MET A 1 -60.97 -34.02 -42.09
CA MET A 1 -59.89 -34.43 -41.17
C MET A 1 -58.90 -33.28 -41.09
N PHE A 2 -58.65 -32.74 -39.89
CA PHE A 2 -57.90 -31.50 -39.70
C PHE A 2 -56.38 -31.72 -39.77
N ALA A 3 -55.68 -30.90 -40.54
CA ALA A 3 -54.22 -30.94 -40.72
C ALA A 3 -53.48 -30.45 -39.46
N LEU A 4 -52.55 -31.27 -38.96
CA LEU A 4 -51.74 -30.97 -37.79
C LEU A 4 -50.58 -30.04 -38.20
N ARG A 5 -50.66 -28.76 -37.82
CA ARG A 5 -49.61 -27.77 -38.05
C ARG A 5 -48.52 -27.93 -36.99
N THR A 6 -47.38 -28.48 -37.36
CA THR A 6 -46.19 -28.54 -36.50
C THR A 6 -45.64 -27.12 -36.27
N ARG A 7 -45.57 -26.70 -35.01
CA ARG A 7 -44.92 -25.44 -34.61
C ARG A 7 -43.46 -25.73 -34.29
N THR A 8 -42.54 -25.27 -35.12
CA THR A 8 -41.11 -25.23 -34.81
C THR A 8 -40.85 -24.13 -33.78
N PHE A 9 -40.36 -24.48 -32.60
CA PHE A 9 -39.85 -23.51 -31.64
C PHE A 9 -38.47 -23.04 -32.11
N ALA A 10 -38.36 -21.80 -32.58
CA ALA A 10 -37.07 -21.18 -32.83
C ALA A 10 -36.37 -20.95 -31.48
N ALA A 11 -35.25 -21.62 -31.25
CA ALA A 11 -34.40 -21.36 -30.09
C ALA A 11 -33.78 -19.96 -30.24
N ALA A 12 -34.22 -19.01 -29.43
CA ALA A 12 -33.60 -17.70 -29.37
C ALA A 12 -32.18 -17.84 -28.79
N SER A 13 -31.16 -17.65 -29.64
CA SER A 13 -29.78 -17.56 -29.18
C SER A 13 -29.61 -16.31 -28.32
N ARG A 14 -29.49 -16.47 -27.00
CA ARG A 14 -29.10 -15.39 -26.11
C ARG A 14 -27.63 -15.08 -26.38
N ALA A 15 -27.35 -13.92 -26.99
CA ALA A 15 -25.99 -13.41 -27.08
C ALA A 15 -25.46 -13.20 -25.66
N THR A 16 -24.38 -13.89 -25.30
CA THR A 16 -23.67 -13.66 -24.04
C THR A 16 -22.95 -12.32 -24.15
N ALA A 17 -23.34 -11.34 -23.34
CA ALA A 17 -22.61 -10.08 -23.24
C ALA A 17 -21.18 -10.35 -22.79
N THR A 18 -20.20 -9.87 -23.56
CA THR A 18 -18.78 -9.94 -23.17
C THR A 18 -18.56 -9.04 -21.95
N THR A 19 -18.30 -9.63 -20.80
CA THR A 19 -17.87 -8.91 -19.60
C THR A 19 -16.36 -8.74 -19.64
N ARG A 20 -15.86 -7.52 -19.42
CA ARG A 20 -14.43 -7.27 -19.27
C ARG A 20 -13.96 -7.92 -17.97
N THR A 21 -12.98 -8.80 -18.03
CA THR A 21 -12.36 -9.40 -16.86
C THR A 21 -11.42 -8.38 -16.21
N PHE A 22 -11.51 -8.21 -14.88
CA PHE A 22 -10.50 -7.47 -14.13
C PHE A 22 -9.22 -8.32 -14.06
N GLY A 23 -8.07 -7.72 -14.34
CA GLY A 23 -6.79 -8.39 -14.17
C GLY A 23 -6.53 -8.63 -12.68
N THR A 24 -6.32 -9.89 -12.30
CA THR A 24 -5.88 -10.24 -10.95
C THR A 24 -4.37 -10.41 -10.95
N SER A 25 -3.68 -9.62 -10.13
CA SER A 25 -2.26 -9.81 -9.85
C SER A 25 -2.08 -10.81 -8.71
N ARG A 26 -0.94 -11.53 -8.70
CA ARG A 26 -0.60 -12.43 -7.60
C ARG A 26 -0.26 -11.59 -6.37
N ALA A 27 -0.88 -11.88 -5.22
CA ALA A 27 -0.42 -11.35 -3.95
C ALA A 27 0.95 -11.95 -3.64
N LEU A 28 1.97 -11.11 -3.52
CA LEU A 28 3.28 -11.50 -3.03
C LEU A 28 3.36 -11.13 -1.55
N ALA A 29 3.71 -12.09 -0.70
CA ALA A 29 4.02 -11.84 0.70
C ALA A 29 5.44 -11.28 0.85
N ALA A 30 5.74 -10.23 0.09
CA ALA A 30 6.95 -9.45 0.26
C ALA A 30 6.54 -8.19 1.04
N GLY A 31 7.20 -7.91 2.16
CA GLY A 31 7.17 -6.54 2.72
C GLY A 31 7.86 -5.57 1.75
N LYS A 32 8.35 -4.45 2.25
CA LYS A 32 9.17 -3.48 1.49
C LYS A 32 10.12 -4.11 0.46
N GLU A 33 9.99 -3.74 -0.81
CA GLU A 33 10.71 -4.37 -1.93
C GLU A 33 12.17 -3.89 -1.96
N SER A 34 12.42 -2.68 -1.48
CA SER A 34 13.78 -2.13 -1.29
C SER A 34 14.63 -2.93 -0.28
N ALA A 35 13.99 -3.67 0.63
CA ALA A 35 14.64 -4.47 1.67
C ALA A 35 14.71 -5.97 1.30
N LEU A 36 14.57 -6.31 0.01
CA LEU A 36 14.75 -7.68 -0.46
C LEU A 36 16.19 -8.17 -0.18
N HIS A 37 16.32 -9.45 0.19
CA HIS A 37 17.58 -10.14 0.46
C HIS A 37 18.36 -9.73 1.72
N GLN A 38 17.72 -9.11 2.71
CA GLN A 38 18.32 -8.96 4.04
C GLN A 38 18.26 -10.29 4.84
N GLU A 39 19.42 -10.79 5.25
CA GLU A 39 19.50 -11.91 6.20
C GLU A 39 18.92 -11.47 7.55
N GLY A 40 18.05 -12.29 8.16
CA GLY A 40 17.35 -11.97 9.43
C GLY A 40 16.00 -11.25 9.30
N ARG A 41 15.56 -10.90 8.08
CA ARG A 41 14.30 -10.18 7.86
C ARG A 41 13.05 -10.92 8.38
N ALA A 42 13.07 -12.24 8.35
CA ALA A 42 11.96 -13.06 8.86
C ALA A 42 11.81 -12.92 10.39
N GLU A 43 12.93 -12.88 11.12
CA GLU A 43 12.94 -12.73 12.57
C GLU A 43 12.54 -11.30 12.98
N GLU A 44 13.01 -10.31 12.23
CA GLU A 44 12.57 -8.92 12.37
C GLU A 44 11.07 -8.78 12.12
N ALA A 45 10.55 -9.30 11.01
CA ALA A 45 9.12 -9.22 10.70
C ALA A 45 8.25 -9.88 11.78
N GLU A 46 8.67 -11.02 12.34
CA GLU A 46 7.95 -11.64 13.46
C GLU A 46 8.05 -10.80 14.74
N ARG A 47 9.21 -10.21 15.06
CA ARG A 47 9.36 -9.31 16.21
C ARG A 47 8.42 -8.10 16.09
N GLU A 48 8.43 -7.43 14.93
CA GLU A 48 7.61 -6.26 14.65
C GLU A 48 6.11 -6.59 14.70
N LYS A 49 5.71 -7.77 14.20
CA LYS A 49 4.35 -8.29 14.30
C LYS A 49 3.93 -8.51 15.76
N GLN A 50 4.78 -9.12 16.60
CA GLN A 50 4.46 -9.31 18.01
C GLN A 50 4.32 -7.98 18.76
N GLU A 51 5.16 -7.00 18.45
CA GLU A 51 5.05 -5.66 19.01
C GLU A 51 3.75 -4.97 18.58
N GLN A 52 3.40 -5.01 17.29
CA GLN A 52 2.13 -4.45 16.81
C GLN A 52 0.91 -5.09 17.47
N LEU A 53 0.92 -6.40 17.70
CA LEU A 53 -0.16 -7.08 18.42
C LEU A 53 -0.28 -6.61 19.87
N LYS A 54 0.84 -6.27 20.53
CA LYS A 54 0.83 -5.69 21.88
C LYS A 54 0.28 -4.26 21.85
N GLU A 55 0.79 -3.42 20.96
CA GLU A 55 0.32 -2.04 20.84
C GLU A 55 -1.15 -1.94 20.44
N GLN A 56 -1.64 -2.87 19.60
CA GLN A 56 -3.05 -2.95 19.26
C GLN A 56 -3.91 -3.27 20.49
N ARG A 57 -3.45 -4.16 21.38
CA ARG A 57 -4.12 -4.45 22.66
C ARG A 57 -4.11 -3.22 23.59
N GLU A 58 -3.06 -2.42 23.55
CA GLU A 58 -2.95 -1.16 24.30
C GLU A 58 -3.70 0.02 23.65
N GLY A 59 -4.29 -0.16 22.47
CA GLY A 59 -4.97 0.92 21.73
C GLY A 59 -4.01 1.92 21.06
N LYS A 60 -2.72 1.62 20.99
CA LYS A 60 -1.66 2.47 20.39
C LYS A 60 -1.18 1.95 19.04
N GLY A 61 -1.93 1.03 18.42
CA GLY A 61 -1.56 0.45 17.14
C GLY A 61 -1.25 1.53 16.11
N HIS A 62 -0.07 1.45 15.50
CA HIS A 62 0.39 2.41 14.52
C HIS A 62 0.86 1.71 13.24
N TRP A 63 0.72 2.41 12.12
CA TRP A 63 1.22 1.93 10.84
C TRP A 63 2.75 2.06 10.80
N LYS A 64 3.44 0.98 10.42
CA LYS A 64 4.90 0.89 10.33
C LYS A 64 5.33 0.83 8.86
N ASP A 65 6.11 1.81 8.43
CA ASP A 65 6.61 1.93 7.05
C ASP A 65 7.55 0.78 6.65
N GLU A 66 8.35 0.28 7.59
CA GLU A 66 9.34 -0.79 7.35
C GLU A 66 8.71 -2.13 6.96
N LEU A 67 7.45 -2.37 7.37
CA LEU A 67 6.72 -3.61 7.06
C LEU A 67 5.87 -3.46 5.78
N ALA A 68 5.43 -2.25 5.46
CA ALA A 68 4.58 -1.98 4.31
C ALA A 68 5.34 -2.18 2.98
N SER A 69 4.61 -2.51 1.91
CA SER A 69 5.19 -2.50 0.56
C SER A 69 5.54 -1.06 0.16
N ASP A 70 6.52 -0.89 -0.73
CA ASP A 70 6.91 0.43 -1.26
C ASP A 70 5.72 1.13 -1.95
N SER A 71 4.82 0.38 -2.56
CA SER A 71 3.61 0.95 -3.16
C SER A 71 2.60 1.43 -2.11
N GLU A 72 2.51 0.74 -0.97
CA GLU A 72 1.61 1.10 0.12
C GLU A 72 2.09 2.32 0.90
N SER A 73 3.42 2.43 1.10
CA SER A 73 4.03 3.58 1.76
C SER A 73 3.84 4.88 0.97
N ILE A 74 4.02 4.84 -0.34
CA ILE A 74 3.80 6.00 -1.22
C ILE A 74 2.34 6.47 -1.13
N VAL A 75 1.38 5.55 -1.19
CA VAL A 75 -0.05 5.88 -1.06
C VAL A 75 -0.37 6.41 0.33
N LYS A 76 0.27 5.89 1.38
CA LYS A 76 0.08 6.39 2.75
C LYS A 76 0.66 7.78 2.96
N ALA A 77 1.80 8.06 2.35
CA ALA A 77 2.41 9.38 2.33
C ALA A 77 1.50 10.40 1.61
N ASP A 78 0.96 10.03 0.45
CA ASP A 78 0.04 10.88 -0.33
C ASP A 78 -1.25 11.21 0.45
N ARG A 79 -1.77 10.25 1.21
CA ARG A 79 -2.93 10.46 2.10
C ARG A 79 -2.64 11.33 3.32
N ASN A 80 -1.38 11.75 3.52
CA ASN A 80 -0.91 12.50 4.70
C ASN A 80 -1.29 11.84 6.04
N ASP A 81 -1.41 10.51 6.04
CA ASP A 81 -1.78 9.71 7.20
C ASP A 81 -0.55 9.32 8.05
N MET A 82 0.64 9.73 7.62
CA MET A 82 1.85 9.64 8.41
C MET A 82 1.79 10.72 9.51
N LYS A 83 2.45 10.51 10.66
CA LYS A 83 2.53 11.50 11.76
C LYS A 83 3.27 12.81 11.39
N ASN A 84 3.37 13.13 10.11
CA ASN A 84 3.91 14.36 9.54
C ASN A 84 2.85 15.45 9.58
N THR A 85 2.47 15.88 10.78
CA THR A 85 1.61 17.05 10.93
C THR A 85 2.33 18.28 10.36
N ASN A 86 1.58 19.32 9.95
CA ASN A 86 2.16 20.59 9.50
C ASN A 86 3.20 21.17 10.49
N ALA A 87 3.05 20.88 11.78
CA ALA A 87 4.02 21.24 12.82
C ALA A 87 5.38 20.55 12.61
N THR A 88 5.37 19.25 12.31
CA THR A 88 6.57 18.44 12.02
C THR A 88 7.32 18.96 10.79
N ILE A 89 6.58 19.35 9.74
CA ILE A 89 7.20 19.89 8.50
C ILE A 89 7.87 21.25 8.79
N SER A 90 7.22 22.12 9.57
CA SER A 90 7.79 23.42 9.95
C SER A 90 9.06 23.28 10.79
N GLU A 91 9.09 22.32 11.71
CA GLU A 91 10.29 22.02 12.51
C GLU A 91 11.43 21.51 11.64
N LEU A 92 11.18 20.56 10.74
CA LEU A 92 12.17 20.06 9.79
C LEU A 92 12.73 21.18 8.89
N GLN A 93 11.89 22.09 8.42
CA GLN A 93 12.33 23.26 7.63
C GLN A 93 13.24 24.19 8.45
N LYS A 94 12.92 24.41 9.74
CA LYS A 94 13.75 25.22 10.64
C LYS A 94 15.10 24.56 10.89
N GLU A 95 15.12 23.24 11.07
CA GLU A 95 16.38 22.50 11.26
C GLU A 95 17.24 22.51 9.99
N ALA A 96 16.65 22.29 8.82
CA ALA A 96 17.35 22.40 7.54
C ALA A 96 17.97 23.79 7.32
N ALA A 97 17.22 24.86 7.65
CA ALA A 97 17.74 26.22 7.59
C ALA A 97 18.91 26.45 8.55
N LYS A 98 18.84 25.93 9.78
CA LYS A 98 19.96 26.00 10.74
C LYS A 98 21.19 25.23 10.25
N GLN A 99 21.00 24.08 9.62
CA GLN A 99 22.10 23.26 9.11
C GLN A 99 22.80 23.95 7.94
N ALA A 100 22.06 24.51 7.00
CA ALA A 100 22.60 25.29 5.89
C ALA A 100 23.37 26.54 6.36
N GLU A 101 22.90 27.19 7.44
CA GLU A 101 23.62 28.32 8.05
C GLU A 101 24.92 27.91 8.76
N LYS A 102 24.99 26.69 9.31
CA LYS A 102 26.23 26.14 9.88
C LYS A 102 27.24 25.80 8.77
N GLU A 103 26.81 25.13 7.71
CA GLU A 103 27.66 24.79 6.57
C GLU A 103 28.22 26.05 5.88
N LYS A 104 27.43 27.12 5.76
CA LYS A 104 27.91 28.42 5.24
C LYS A 104 28.94 29.10 6.14
N LYS A 105 28.92 28.83 7.44
CA LYS A 105 29.90 29.37 8.40
C LYS A 105 31.17 28.52 8.43
N GLU A 106 31.05 27.21 8.29
CA GLU A 106 32.17 26.27 8.27
C GLU A 106 32.92 26.28 6.91
N GLY A 107 32.21 26.41 5.79
CA GLY A 107 32.81 26.55 4.46
C GLY A 107 33.44 27.92 4.16
N LYS A 108 33.48 28.82 5.15
CA LYS A 108 34.11 30.14 5.07
C LYS A 108 35.46 30.23 5.80
N GLN A 109 36.01 29.09 6.24
CA GLN A 109 37.37 28.97 6.78
C GLN A 109 38.38 28.60 5.71
#